data_AF-A0A6V8IJ07-F1
#
_entry.id   AF-A0A6V8IJ07-F1
#
_cell.length_a   1.000
_cell.length_b   1.000
_cell.length_c   1.000
_cell.angle_alpha   90.00
_cell.angle_beta   90.00
_cell.angle_gamma   90.00
#
_symmetry.space_group_name_H-M   'P 1'
#
loop_
_entity.id
_entity.type
_entity.pdbx_description
1 polymer ?
#
loop_
_entity_poly.entity_id
_entity_poly.type
_entity_poly.pdbx_seq_one_letter_code
_entity_poly.pdbx_strand_id
1 'polypeptide(L)'
;MGMGEKAHLFWDSCIFYAYFSNNTAAYDLSGVEQYIAEAKAGSVVIYTCSVALAEVVPSAFIGGKHGSFEEFLRDFRNAVRLVDLNPNVMLMAARLKDLPYRKTGGERKLGTGDAIMLASCIHLIENYGVAVDAFHTFDSGKKRGLDGGKGMPLLNYEEWCEGFDGSQKDLAQKVIDLKRCNPVHPTPSLLHVRHEVPADKEKHMTEESGVQEPVFHTDSETIYGANKATGKNGHDQKNEDSDDLDSSVAAPPTPPKTENIIQASAVQKN
;
A
#
# COMPACT_ATOMS: atom_id res chain seq x y z
N MET A 1 35.48 13.11 -7.97
CA MET A 1 34.53 12.09 -8.45
C MET A 1 33.14 12.66 -8.26
N GLY A 2 32.39 12.87 -9.34
CA GLY A 2 30.98 13.26 -9.22
C GLY A 2 30.24 12.16 -8.48
N MET A 3 29.52 12.51 -7.42
CA MET A 3 28.61 11.56 -6.78
C MET A 3 27.65 11.10 -7.87
N GLY A 4 27.71 9.82 -8.24
CA GLY A 4 26.83 9.25 -9.25
C GLY A 4 25.38 9.56 -8.88
N GLU A 5 24.59 9.97 -9.86
CA GLU A 5 23.17 10.23 -9.69
C GLU A 5 22.52 8.99 -9.08
N LYS A 6 21.82 9.17 -7.95
CA LYS A 6 21.19 8.06 -7.23
C LYS A 6 19.88 7.75 -7.92
N ALA A 7 19.57 6.46 -8.10
CA ALA A 7 18.25 6.09 -8.58
C ALA A 7 17.19 6.31 -7.48
N HIS A 8 16.05 6.88 -7.84
CA HIS A 8 14.90 7.11 -6.99
C HIS A 8 13.74 6.21 -7.43
N LEU A 9 13.38 5.25 -6.59
CA LEU A 9 12.34 4.25 -6.88
C LEU A 9 11.12 4.49 -6.00
N PHE A 10 9.92 4.32 -6.52
CA PHE A 10 8.69 4.29 -5.72
C PHE A 10 8.14 2.87 -5.69
N TRP A 11 7.92 2.30 -4.52
CA TRP A 11 7.45 0.93 -4.34
C TRP A 11 6.00 0.88 -3.91
N ASP A 12 5.23 0.05 -4.61
CA ASP A 12 3.90 -0.39 -4.21
C ASP A 12 3.95 -1.41 -3.05
N SER A 13 2.86 -1.55 -2.30
CA SER A 13 2.81 -2.42 -1.12
C SER A 13 2.92 -3.91 -1.47
N CYS A 14 2.51 -4.29 -2.67
CA CYS A 14 2.59 -5.67 -3.13
C CYS A 14 4.02 -6.21 -3.17
N ILE A 15 5.03 -5.35 -3.29
CA ILE A 15 6.45 -5.72 -3.24
C ILE A 15 6.82 -6.21 -1.85
N PHE A 16 6.40 -5.47 -0.82
CA PHE A 16 6.63 -5.86 0.56
C PHE A 16 5.93 -7.17 0.89
N TYR A 17 4.68 -7.33 0.46
CA TYR A 17 3.96 -8.60 0.62
C TYR A 17 4.68 -9.77 -0.06
N ALA A 18 5.16 -9.58 -1.30
CA ALA A 18 5.92 -10.60 -2.02
C ALA A 18 7.21 -10.98 -1.30
N TYR A 19 7.94 -9.98 -0.79
CA TYR A 19 9.16 -10.16 -0.04
C TYR A 19 8.92 -10.94 1.27
N PHE A 20 7.91 -10.58 2.08
CA PHE A 20 7.64 -11.25 3.36
C PHE A 20 7.01 -12.62 3.25
N SER A 21 6.16 -12.82 2.23
CA SER A 21 5.61 -14.15 1.96
C SER A 21 6.65 -15.12 1.40
N ASN A 22 7.87 -14.64 1.10
CA ASN A 22 8.98 -15.42 0.53
C ASN A 22 8.53 -16.26 -0.68
N ASN A 23 7.61 -15.72 -1.49
CA ASN A 23 7.03 -16.41 -2.64
C ASN A 23 7.95 -16.29 -3.87
N THR A 24 9.14 -16.89 -3.75
CA THR A 24 10.17 -16.93 -4.79
C THR A 24 9.73 -17.65 -6.07
N ALA A 25 8.67 -18.47 -6.00
CA ALA A 25 8.08 -19.12 -7.18
C ALA A 25 7.30 -18.13 -8.06
N ALA A 26 6.74 -17.07 -7.47
CA ALA A 26 5.94 -16.08 -8.18
C ALA A 26 6.71 -14.79 -8.51
N TYR A 27 7.77 -14.46 -7.75
CA TYR A 27 8.44 -13.17 -7.81
C TYR A 27 9.96 -13.29 -7.77
N ASP A 28 10.65 -12.39 -8.48
CA ASP A 28 12.11 -12.22 -8.36
C ASP A 28 12.44 -11.49 -7.05
N LEU A 29 12.56 -12.25 -5.96
CA LEU A 29 12.93 -11.67 -4.67
C LEU A 29 14.43 -11.32 -4.59
N SER A 30 15.27 -11.88 -5.47
CA SER A 30 16.70 -11.58 -5.46
C SER A 30 16.97 -10.14 -5.90
N GLY A 31 16.23 -9.64 -6.90
CA GLY A 31 16.28 -8.24 -7.29
C GLY A 31 15.80 -7.30 -6.18
N VAL A 32 14.73 -7.68 -5.47
CA VAL A 32 14.20 -6.93 -4.31
C VAL A 32 15.24 -6.85 -3.19
N GLU A 33 15.88 -7.98 -2.84
CA GLU A 33 16.96 -8.04 -1.83
C GLU A 33 18.12 -7.12 -2.21
N GLN A 34 18.50 -7.11 -3.49
CA GLN A 34 19.58 -6.24 -3.98
C GLN A 34 19.22 -4.76 -3.87
N TYR A 35 18.02 -4.34 -4.29
CA TYR A 35 17.58 -2.96 -4.12
C TYR A 35 17.54 -2.53 -2.66
N ILE A 36 17.14 -3.41 -1.73
CA ILE A 36 17.17 -3.10 -0.29
C ILE A 36 18.61 -2.90 0.19
N ALA A 37 19.55 -3.76 -0.23
CA ALA A 37 20.96 -3.63 0.14
C ALA A 37 21.56 -2.32 -0.39
N GLU A 38 21.26 -1.96 -1.64
CA GLU A 38 21.68 -0.71 -2.28
C GLU A 38 21.06 0.52 -1.63
N ALA A 39 19.80 0.43 -1.20
CA ALA A 39 19.15 1.49 -0.44
C ALA A 39 19.80 1.70 0.93
N LYS A 40 20.14 0.61 1.65
CA LYS A 40 20.90 0.68 2.91
C LYS A 40 22.31 1.26 2.70
N ALA A 41 22.95 0.96 1.56
CA ALA A 41 24.23 1.54 1.17
C ALA A 41 24.11 3.00 0.67
N GLY A 42 22.89 3.49 0.43
CA GLY A 42 22.61 4.84 -0.05
C GLY A 42 22.91 5.07 -1.52
N SER A 43 23.07 4.01 -2.35
CA SER A 43 23.20 4.09 -3.81
C SER A 43 21.86 4.21 -4.52
N VAL A 44 20.78 3.75 -3.88
CA VAL A 44 19.39 3.90 -4.33
C VAL A 44 18.57 4.55 -3.22
N VAL A 45 17.51 5.27 -3.59
CA VAL A 45 16.52 5.79 -2.64
C VAL A 45 15.18 5.16 -2.97
N ILE A 46 14.62 4.41 -2.02
CA ILE A 46 13.29 3.80 -2.16
C ILE A 46 12.27 4.65 -1.40
N TYR A 47 11.18 4.99 -2.05
CA TYR A 47 10.01 5.65 -1.47
C TYR A 47 8.82 4.70 -1.45
N THR A 48 7.90 4.89 -0.52
CA THR A 48 6.57 4.30 -0.58
C THR A 48 5.59 5.14 0.25
N CYS A 49 4.29 4.92 0.07
CA CYS A 49 3.29 5.58 0.89
C CYS A 49 3.20 4.93 2.29
N SER A 50 2.97 5.73 3.34
CA SER A 50 2.77 5.22 4.70
C SER A 50 1.58 4.25 4.83
N VAL A 51 0.62 4.25 3.90
CA VAL A 51 -0.46 3.26 3.84
C VAL A 51 0.06 1.84 3.64
N ALA A 52 1.24 1.66 3.03
CA ALA A 52 1.87 0.35 2.85
C ALA A 52 2.03 -0.39 4.19
N LEU A 53 2.28 0.34 5.27
CA LEU A 53 2.41 -0.24 6.61
C LEU A 53 1.10 -0.87 7.12
N ALA A 54 -0.05 -0.35 6.70
CA ALA A 54 -1.35 -0.91 7.03
C ALA A 54 -1.73 -2.09 6.13
N GLU A 55 -1.25 -2.11 4.89
CA GLU A 55 -1.48 -3.20 3.94
C GLU A 55 -0.61 -4.42 4.22
N VAL A 56 0.59 -4.20 4.77
CA VAL A 56 1.48 -5.27 5.23
C VAL A 56 1.07 -5.69 6.63
N VAL A 57 0.20 -6.69 6.71
CA VAL A 57 -0.27 -7.24 7.99
C VAL A 57 0.74 -8.19 8.62
N PRO A 58 0.87 -8.25 9.96
CA PRO A 58 1.76 -9.19 10.64
C PRO A 58 1.50 -10.67 10.28
N SER A 59 0.26 -11.03 9.96
CA SER A 59 -0.09 -12.40 9.54
C SER A 59 0.48 -12.80 8.18
N ALA A 60 0.97 -11.85 7.38
CA ALA A 60 1.68 -12.14 6.13
C ALA A 60 3.13 -12.60 6.37
N PHE A 61 3.64 -12.48 7.61
CA PHE A 61 4.97 -12.92 7.99
C PHE A 61 4.95 -14.41 8.31
N ILE A 62 5.38 -15.21 7.33
CA ILE A 62 5.65 -16.63 7.55
C ILE A 62 7.02 -16.69 8.23
N GLY A 63 7.02 -16.70 9.56
CA GLY A 63 8.20 -16.61 10.41
C GLY A 63 9.31 -17.58 9.98
N GLY A 64 10.54 -17.08 9.90
CA GLY A 64 11.72 -17.93 9.66
C GLY A 64 12.95 -17.20 9.11
N LYS A 65 12.80 -16.17 8.27
CA LYS A 65 13.94 -15.51 7.62
C LYS A 65 14.18 -14.04 7.99
N HIS A 66 13.14 -13.30 8.36
CA HIS A 66 13.20 -11.83 8.45
C HIS A 66 12.95 -11.29 9.87
N GLY A 67 13.06 -12.15 10.89
CA GLY A 67 12.83 -11.75 12.28
C GLY A 67 11.35 -11.49 12.60
N SER A 68 11.11 -10.68 13.64
CA SER A 68 9.75 -10.22 14.00
C SER A 68 9.25 -9.09 13.09
N PHE A 69 7.95 -8.79 13.15
CA PHE A 69 7.37 -7.64 12.43
C PHE A 69 8.01 -6.31 12.86
N GLU A 70 8.36 -6.16 14.13
CA GLU A 70 9.03 -4.98 14.68
C GLU A 70 10.46 -4.84 14.16
N GLU A 71 11.19 -5.95 14.05
CA GLU A 71 12.53 -5.96 13.46
C GLU A 71 12.46 -5.57 11.97
N PHE A 72 11.42 -6.03 11.27
CA PHE A 72 11.11 -5.56 9.93
C PHE A 72 10.89 -4.05 9.90
N LEU A 73 10.01 -3.48 10.74
CA LEU A 73 9.74 -2.04 10.74
C LEU A 73 11.01 -1.22 11.00
N ARG A 74 11.92 -1.73 11.83
CA ARG A 74 13.23 -1.11 12.08
C ARG A 74 14.08 -1.13 10.81
N ASP A 75 14.21 -2.27 10.16
CA ASP A 75 14.99 -2.44 8.92
C ASP A 75 14.43 -1.62 7.76
N PHE A 76 13.11 -1.59 7.65
CA PHE A 76 12.35 -0.84 6.66
C PHE A 76 12.63 0.66 6.77
N ARG A 77 12.59 1.23 8.00
CA ARG A 77 12.88 2.65 8.22
C ARG A 77 14.28 3.07 7.80
N ASN A 78 15.23 2.13 7.77
CA ASN A 78 16.60 2.39 7.36
C ASN A 78 16.80 2.29 5.83
N ALA A 79 15.90 1.63 5.11
CA ALA A 79 16.01 1.39 3.66
C ALA A 79 14.98 2.17 2.83
N VAL A 80 13.81 2.47 3.40
CA VAL A 80 12.64 3.00 2.69
C VAL A 80 12.18 4.30 3.33
N ARG A 81 11.97 5.32 2.49
CA ARG A 81 11.42 6.63 2.88
C ARG A 81 9.91 6.62 2.73
N LEU A 82 9.21 6.96 3.81
CA LEU A 82 7.76 7.07 3.79
C LEU A 82 7.32 8.43 3.25
N VAL A 83 6.32 8.40 2.38
CA VAL A 83 5.56 9.57 1.92
C VAL A 83 4.27 9.62 2.73
N ASP A 84 4.11 10.70 3.50
CA ASP A 84 2.93 10.91 4.33
C ASP A 84 1.70 11.29 3.52
N LEU A 85 0.54 10.85 4.00
CA LEU A 85 -0.75 11.17 3.42
C LEU A 85 -1.20 12.56 3.89
N ASN A 86 -1.20 13.50 2.96
CA ASN A 86 -1.78 14.82 3.17
C ASN A 86 -3.09 14.98 2.37
N PRO A 87 -3.88 16.03 2.64
CA PRO A 87 -5.15 16.24 1.95
C PRO A 87 -5.05 16.31 0.41
N ASN A 88 -3.94 16.78 -0.15
CA ASN A 88 -3.76 16.85 -1.61
C ASN A 88 -3.58 15.45 -2.21
N VAL A 89 -2.80 14.59 -1.54
CA VAL A 89 -2.65 13.17 -1.94
C VAL A 89 -4.02 12.48 -1.90
N MET A 90 -4.78 12.67 -0.82
CA MET A 90 -6.08 12.03 -0.66
C MET A 90 -7.12 12.53 -1.68
N LEU A 91 -7.11 13.83 -1.99
CA LEU A 91 -7.96 14.40 -3.03
C LEU A 91 -7.60 13.84 -4.42
N MET A 92 -6.30 13.74 -4.73
CA MET A 92 -5.84 13.14 -5.98
C MET A 92 -6.23 11.66 -6.08
N ALA A 93 -6.05 10.90 -5.00
CA ALA A 93 -6.46 9.50 -4.93
C ALA A 93 -7.97 9.32 -5.14
N ALA A 94 -8.79 10.18 -4.52
CA ALA A 94 -10.24 10.17 -4.72
C ALA A 94 -10.61 10.42 -6.19
N ARG A 95 -9.97 11.40 -6.83
CA ARG A 95 -10.19 11.71 -8.25
C ARG A 95 -9.73 10.57 -9.17
N LEU A 96 -8.59 9.96 -8.88
CA LEU A 96 -8.11 8.78 -9.62
C LEU A 96 -9.08 7.62 -9.51
N LYS A 97 -9.62 7.38 -8.32
CA LYS A 97 -10.57 6.29 -8.08
C LYS A 97 -11.91 6.47 -8.82
N ASP A 98 -12.32 7.73 -9.03
CA ASP A 98 -13.57 8.09 -9.69
C ASP A 98 -13.51 7.97 -11.23
N LEU A 99 -12.32 7.78 -11.81
CA LEU A 99 -12.18 7.62 -13.26
C LEU A 99 -12.91 6.35 -13.76
N PRO A 100 -13.57 6.41 -14.94
CA PRO A 100 -14.39 5.31 -15.45
C PRO A 100 -13.55 4.25 -16.17
N TYR A 101 -12.69 3.52 -15.45
CA TYR A 101 -11.72 2.57 -16.00
C TYR A 101 -12.37 1.48 -16.86
N ARG A 102 -12.22 1.61 -18.18
CA ARG A 102 -12.90 0.78 -19.17
C ARG A 102 -11.97 0.44 -20.30
N LYS A 103 -12.19 -0.75 -20.84
CA LYS A 103 -11.66 -1.14 -22.13
C LYS A 103 -12.65 -2.00 -22.88
N THR A 104 -12.41 -2.21 -24.17
CA THR A 104 -13.23 -3.12 -24.97
C THR A 104 -13.29 -4.48 -24.28
N GLY A 105 -14.47 -4.87 -23.80
CA GLY A 105 -14.68 -6.14 -23.09
C GLY A 105 -14.69 -6.08 -21.56
N GLY A 106 -14.64 -4.90 -20.93
CA GLY A 106 -14.94 -4.81 -19.49
C GLY A 106 -14.68 -3.48 -18.81
N GLU A 107 -15.09 -3.43 -17.55
CA GLU A 107 -14.85 -2.33 -16.61
C GLU A 107 -14.04 -2.84 -15.42
N ARG A 108 -13.26 -1.94 -14.83
CA ARG A 108 -12.46 -2.17 -13.62
C ARG A 108 -12.70 -1.06 -12.63
N LYS A 109 -12.27 -1.29 -11.40
CA LYS A 109 -12.20 -0.27 -10.35
C LYS A 109 -10.79 -0.21 -9.83
N LEU A 110 -10.29 1.01 -9.67
CA LEU A 110 -9.03 1.23 -8.97
C LEU A 110 -9.28 1.09 -7.46
N GLY A 111 -8.47 0.25 -6.80
CA GLY A 111 -8.55 0.07 -5.36
C GLY A 111 -8.19 1.37 -4.63
N THR A 112 -8.71 1.55 -3.41
CA THR A 112 -8.33 2.72 -2.59
C THR A 112 -6.83 2.73 -2.31
N GLY A 113 -6.22 1.58 -1.99
CA GLY A 113 -4.77 1.45 -1.77
C GLY A 113 -3.96 1.85 -3.01
N ASP A 114 -4.29 1.25 -4.15
CA ASP A 114 -3.65 1.58 -5.44
C ASP A 114 -3.76 3.06 -5.81
N ALA A 115 -4.95 3.65 -5.65
CA ALA A 115 -5.17 5.07 -5.92
C ALA A 115 -4.30 5.96 -5.02
N ILE A 116 -4.15 5.59 -3.75
CA ILE A 116 -3.29 6.30 -2.79
C ILE A 116 -1.81 6.13 -3.18
N MET A 117 -1.37 4.94 -3.58
CA MET A 117 0.01 4.70 -4.01
C MET A 117 0.39 5.55 -5.22
N LEU A 118 -0.45 5.54 -6.26
CA LEU A 118 -0.25 6.34 -7.46
C LEU A 118 -0.26 7.84 -7.15
N ALA A 119 -1.24 8.32 -6.38
CA ALA A 119 -1.32 9.72 -5.97
C ALA A 119 -0.11 10.16 -5.15
N SER A 120 0.41 9.30 -4.28
CA SER A 120 1.58 9.59 -3.45
C SER A 120 2.84 9.72 -4.30
N CYS A 121 3.01 8.84 -5.29
CA CYS A 121 4.12 8.93 -6.24
C CYS A 121 4.05 10.20 -7.09
N ILE A 122 2.88 10.52 -7.65
CA ILE A 122 2.67 11.75 -8.44
C ILE A 122 2.94 12.99 -7.57
N HIS A 123 2.44 13.02 -6.34
CA HIS A 123 2.67 14.12 -5.41
C HIS A 123 4.15 14.28 -5.08
N LEU A 124 4.89 13.19 -4.91
CA LEU A 124 6.34 13.21 -4.68
C LEU A 124 7.09 13.88 -5.86
N ILE A 125 6.69 13.57 -7.08
CA ILE A 125 7.27 14.16 -8.31
C ILE A 125 6.90 15.65 -8.40
N GLU A 126 5.60 15.97 -8.36
CA GLU A 126 5.09 17.31 -8.66
C GLU A 126 5.42 18.33 -7.56
N ASN A 127 5.37 17.93 -6.30
CA ASN A 127 5.48 18.87 -5.18
C ASN A 127 6.87 18.90 -4.54
N TYR A 128 7.65 17.83 -4.67
CA TYR A 128 9.00 17.76 -4.10
C TYR A 128 10.10 17.70 -5.16
N GLY A 129 9.75 17.66 -6.44
CA GLY A 129 10.72 17.65 -7.54
C GLY A 129 11.59 16.39 -7.58
N VAL A 130 11.13 15.29 -6.98
CA VAL A 130 11.86 14.02 -7.02
C VAL A 130 11.65 13.38 -8.39
N ALA A 131 12.75 13.21 -9.14
CA ALA A 131 12.72 12.46 -10.39
C ALA A 131 12.63 10.95 -10.08
N VAL A 132 11.41 10.41 -10.01
CA VAL A 132 11.20 8.98 -9.77
C VAL A 132 11.51 8.19 -11.05
N ASP A 133 12.55 7.38 -11.01
CA ASP A 133 13.03 6.57 -12.14
C ASP A 133 12.07 5.44 -12.49
N ALA A 134 11.42 4.85 -11.48
CA ALA A 134 10.46 3.77 -11.67
C ALA A 134 9.44 3.68 -10.53
N PHE A 135 8.19 3.42 -10.91
CA PHE A 135 7.15 2.93 -10.00
C PHE A 135 7.15 1.40 -10.07
N HIS A 136 7.69 0.76 -9.06
CA HIS A 136 7.74 -0.70 -8.98
C HIS A 136 6.43 -1.26 -8.43
N THR A 137 5.88 -2.26 -9.12
CA THR A 137 4.72 -3.04 -8.70
C THR A 137 4.73 -4.42 -9.36
N PHE A 138 4.12 -5.40 -8.71
CA PHE A 138 3.81 -6.71 -9.28
C PHE A 138 2.36 -6.81 -9.77
N ASP A 139 1.56 -5.74 -9.64
CA ASP A 139 0.14 -5.80 -9.94
C ASP A 139 -0.14 -5.79 -11.44
N SER A 140 -0.59 -6.96 -11.91
CA SER A 140 -1.05 -7.24 -13.27
C SER A 140 -2.57 -7.43 -13.35
N GLY A 141 -3.33 -7.03 -12.32
CA GLY A 141 -4.80 -7.04 -12.32
C GLY A 141 -5.42 -8.43 -12.34
N LYS A 142 -4.65 -9.46 -11.95
CA LYS A 142 -5.09 -10.86 -11.97
C LYS A 142 -5.92 -11.23 -10.74
N LYS A 143 -5.72 -10.55 -9.61
CA LYS A 143 -6.44 -10.83 -8.37
C LYS A 143 -7.86 -10.29 -8.44
N ARG A 144 -8.81 -11.08 -7.92
CA ARG A 144 -10.19 -10.65 -7.72
C ARG A 144 -10.30 -9.90 -6.39
N GLY A 145 -11.00 -8.78 -6.40
CA GLY A 145 -11.35 -8.01 -5.20
C GLY A 145 -12.48 -8.66 -4.42
N LEU A 146 -12.82 -8.05 -3.29
CA LEU A 146 -13.91 -8.50 -2.40
C LEU A 146 -15.29 -8.42 -3.07
N ASP A 147 -15.45 -7.52 -4.05
CA ASP A 147 -16.66 -7.38 -4.87
C ASP A 147 -16.76 -8.46 -5.97
N GLY A 148 -15.79 -9.38 -6.04
CA GLY A 148 -15.71 -10.42 -7.07
C GLY A 148 -15.22 -9.91 -8.43
N GLY A 149 -15.10 -8.59 -8.61
CA GLY A 149 -14.51 -7.95 -9.77
C GLY A 149 -13.00 -8.17 -9.80
N LYS A 150 -12.35 -8.01 -10.96
CA LYS A 150 -10.88 -7.93 -10.99
C LYS A 150 -10.46 -6.48 -10.74
N GLY A 151 -9.36 -6.30 -10.01
CA GLY A 151 -8.77 -4.98 -9.78
C GLY A 151 -8.15 -4.40 -11.06
N MET A 152 -7.94 -3.09 -11.03
CA MET A 152 -7.27 -2.32 -12.08
C MET A 152 -5.78 -2.67 -12.15
N PRO A 153 -5.26 -3.35 -13.20
CA PRO A 153 -3.82 -3.62 -13.33
C PRO A 153 -2.99 -2.33 -13.37
N LEU A 154 -2.01 -2.21 -12.47
CA LEU A 154 -1.12 -1.05 -12.47
C LEU A 154 -0.08 -1.10 -13.60
N LEU A 155 0.46 -2.28 -13.93
CA LEU A 155 1.46 -2.40 -15.00
C LEU A 155 0.94 -1.99 -16.38
N ASN A 156 -0.36 -2.18 -16.64
CA ASN A 156 -1.00 -1.91 -17.93
C ASN A 156 -2.17 -0.92 -17.77
N TYR A 157 -2.00 0.07 -16.89
CA TYR A 157 -3.04 1.04 -16.53
C TYR A 157 -3.64 1.75 -17.76
N GLU A 158 -2.79 2.11 -18.72
CA GLU A 158 -3.15 2.82 -19.94
C GLU A 158 -4.15 2.07 -20.82
N GLU A 159 -4.17 0.74 -20.77
CA GLU A 159 -5.12 -0.08 -21.54
C GLU A 159 -6.57 0.10 -21.10
N TRP A 160 -6.81 0.72 -19.94
CA TRP A 160 -8.14 0.85 -19.32
C TRP A 160 -8.64 2.29 -19.26
N CYS A 161 -8.05 3.18 -20.05
CA CYS A 161 -8.43 4.58 -20.14
C CYS A 161 -9.30 4.89 -21.38
N GLU A 162 -9.99 3.88 -21.94
CA GLU A 162 -10.84 4.08 -23.12
C GLU A 162 -12.02 5.00 -22.80
N GLY A 163 -12.28 5.97 -23.67
CA GLY A 163 -13.44 6.86 -23.56
C GLY A 163 -13.31 8.00 -22.55
N PHE A 164 -12.12 8.22 -21.96
CA PHE A 164 -11.89 9.35 -21.06
C PHE A 164 -12.09 10.69 -21.77
N ASP A 165 -12.77 11.62 -21.12
CA ASP A 165 -12.85 13.02 -21.56
C ASP A 165 -11.53 13.78 -21.34
N GLY A 166 -11.45 15.04 -21.75
CA GLY A 166 -10.22 15.83 -21.64
C GLY A 166 -9.69 15.93 -20.21
N SER A 167 -10.56 16.23 -19.25
CA SER A 167 -10.16 16.39 -17.85
C SER A 167 -9.75 15.07 -17.19
N GLN A 168 -10.39 13.98 -17.59
CA GLN A 168 -10.06 12.63 -17.16
C GLN A 168 -8.73 12.18 -17.75
N LYS A 169 -8.46 12.49 -19.02
CA LYS A 169 -7.19 12.22 -19.70
C LYS A 169 -6.04 12.96 -19.03
N ASP A 170 -6.20 14.24 -18.69
CA ASP A 170 -5.15 15.02 -18.04
C ASP A 170 -4.72 14.38 -16.70
N LEU A 171 -5.69 13.90 -15.91
CA LEU A 171 -5.40 13.21 -14.66
C LEU A 171 -4.77 11.84 -14.88
N ALA A 172 -5.32 11.04 -15.81
CA ALA A 172 -4.79 9.72 -16.14
C ALA A 172 -3.39 9.78 -16.73
N GLN A 173 -3.08 10.81 -17.51
CA GLN A 173 -1.78 11.00 -18.15
C GLN A 173 -0.66 11.08 -17.13
N LYS A 174 -0.90 11.72 -15.97
CA LYS A 174 0.06 11.75 -14.86
C LYS A 174 0.47 10.35 -14.39
N VAL A 175 -0.49 9.41 -14.39
CA VAL A 175 -0.22 8.01 -14.05
C VAL A 175 0.52 7.34 -15.21
N ILE A 176 0.05 7.52 -16.46
CA ILE A 176 0.62 6.95 -17.68
C ILE A 176 2.09 7.33 -17.87
N ASP A 177 2.47 8.56 -17.50
CA ASP A 177 3.84 9.06 -17.59
C ASP A 177 4.78 8.43 -16.55
N LEU A 178 4.26 7.75 -15.52
CA LEU A 178 5.09 6.98 -14.60
C LEU A 178 5.67 5.77 -15.32
N LYS A 179 6.98 5.56 -15.21
CA LYS A 179 7.63 4.32 -15.65
C LYS A 179 7.27 3.19 -14.68
N ARG A 180 6.17 2.48 -14.96
CA ARG A 180 5.71 1.35 -14.16
C ARG A 180 6.36 0.07 -14.62
N CYS A 181 6.98 -0.69 -13.72
CA CYS A 181 7.59 -1.98 -14.05
C CYS A 181 7.69 -2.91 -12.85
N ASN A 182 8.00 -4.18 -13.12
CA ASN A 182 8.39 -5.11 -12.05
C ASN A 182 9.75 -4.66 -11.45
N PRO A 183 10.02 -4.94 -10.16
CA PRO A 183 11.30 -4.65 -9.50
C PRO A 183 12.40 -5.63 -9.91
N VAL A 184 12.67 -5.76 -11.21
CA VAL A 184 13.78 -6.57 -11.74
C VAL A 184 15.07 -5.75 -11.64
N HIS A 185 16.09 -6.31 -11.01
CA HIS A 185 17.37 -5.63 -10.85
C HIS A 185 18.21 -5.70 -12.14
N PRO A 186 18.81 -4.60 -12.63
CA PRO A 186 19.52 -4.58 -13.91
C PRO A 186 20.85 -5.36 -13.89
N THR A 187 21.52 -5.42 -12.74
CA THR A 187 22.76 -6.20 -12.61
C THR A 187 22.41 -7.68 -12.51
N PRO A 188 22.93 -8.55 -13.40
CA PRO A 188 22.75 -9.99 -13.26
C PRO A 188 23.33 -10.43 -11.91
N SER A 189 22.57 -11.26 -11.18
CA SER A 189 23.05 -11.90 -9.95
C SER A 189 24.12 -12.95 -10.30
N LEU A 190 25.30 -12.46 -10.72
CA LEU A 190 26.49 -13.28 -10.89
C LEU A 190 26.99 -13.60 -9.48
N LEU A 191 26.62 -14.77 -8.97
CA LEU A 191 27.12 -15.39 -7.73
C LEU A 191 26.46 -14.92 -6.42
N HIS A 192 25.20 -15.29 -6.20
CA HIS A 192 24.84 -15.81 -4.87
C HIS A 192 24.87 -17.34 -4.95
N VAL A 193 26.08 -17.92 -4.88
CA VAL A 193 26.19 -19.32 -4.45
C VAL A 193 25.68 -19.30 -3.01
N ARG A 194 24.42 -19.67 -2.82
CA ARG A 194 23.88 -19.88 -1.48
C ARG A 194 24.79 -20.93 -0.84
N HIS A 195 25.62 -20.52 0.11
CA HIS A 195 26.19 -21.46 1.05
C HIS A 195 24.99 -22.01 1.84
N GLU A 196 24.41 -23.10 1.34
CA GLU A 196 23.53 -23.94 2.13
C GLU A 196 24.38 -24.38 3.32
N VAL A 197 24.14 -23.75 4.47
CA VAL A 197 24.68 -24.26 5.73
C VAL A 197 24.03 -25.62 5.91
N PRO A 198 24.79 -26.73 5.90
CA PRO A 198 24.21 -28.06 5.99
C PRO A 198 23.44 -28.17 7.31
N ALA A 199 22.18 -28.59 7.24
CA ALA A 199 21.24 -28.66 8.36
C ALA A 199 21.60 -29.74 9.43
N ASP A 200 22.82 -30.27 9.43
CA ASP A 200 23.15 -31.53 10.09
C ASP A 200 24.20 -31.44 11.22
N LYS A 201 24.40 -30.28 11.86
CA LYS A 201 25.33 -30.16 13.00
C LYS A 201 24.82 -29.46 14.26
N GLU A 202 23.53 -29.61 14.58
CA GLU A 202 23.01 -29.36 15.95
C GLU A 202 22.63 -30.66 16.66
N LYS A 203 23.60 -31.58 16.77
CA LYS A 203 23.53 -32.65 17.77
C LYS A 203 24.82 -32.61 18.60
N HIS A 204 24.62 -32.52 19.91
CA HIS A 204 25.60 -32.51 21.00
C HIS A 204 26.27 -31.18 21.35
N MET A 205 25.60 -30.43 22.22
CA MET A 205 26.21 -29.97 23.48
C MET A 205 25.09 -29.69 24.49
N THR A 206 24.63 -30.75 25.17
CA THR A 206 23.99 -30.64 26.49
C THR A 206 25.11 -30.72 27.52
N GLU A 207 25.55 -29.58 28.03
CA GLU A 207 26.23 -29.52 29.32
C GLU A 207 25.42 -28.61 30.24
N GLU A 208 24.99 -29.23 31.34
CA GLU A 208 24.33 -28.63 32.48
C GLU A 208 25.25 -27.60 33.13
N SER A 209 24.81 -26.35 33.21
CA SER A 209 25.28 -25.45 34.26
C SER A 209 24.08 -24.70 34.83
N GLY A 210 23.58 -25.22 35.95
CA GLY A 210 22.57 -24.55 36.75
C GLY A 210 23.11 -23.23 37.26
N VAL A 211 22.44 -22.14 36.86
CA VAL A 211 22.54 -20.85 37.53
C VAL A 211 21.14 -20.53 38.04
N GLN A 212 21.05 -20.45 39.35
CA GLN A 212 19.85 -20.11 40.11
C GLN A 212 19.52 -18.64 39.84
N GLU A 213 18.39 -18.36 39.20
CA GLU A 213 17.90 -16.99 39.04
C GLU A 213 17.29 -16.47 40.36
N PRO A 214 17.48 -15.18 40.69
CA PRO A 214 16.86 -14.55 41.84
C PRO A 214 15.36 -14.32 41.60
N VAL A 215 14.55 -14.81 42.54
CA VAL A 215 13.12 -14.55 42.63
C VAL A 215 12.89 -13.07 42.95
N PHE A 216 12.42 -12.30 41.98
CA PHE A 216 11.87 -10.97 42.21
C PHE A 216 10.36 -11.07 42.48
N HIS A 217 9.96 -10.77 43.71
CA HIS A 217 8.57 -10.46 44.05
C HIS A 217 8.27 -9.03 43.59
N THR A 218 7.36 -8.91 42.62
CA THR A 218 6.71 -7.64 42.32
C THR A 218 5.24 -7.76 42.70
N ASP A 219 4.89 -7.22 43.86
CA ASP A 219 3.52 -6.92 44.22
C ASP A 219 3.07 -5.71 43.39
N SER A 220 2.19 -5.93 42.44
CA SER A 220 1.37 -4.87 41.85
C SER A 220 -0.06 -5.37 41.76
N GLU A 221 -0.84 -5.05 42.80
CA GLU A 221 -2.29 -5.00 42.70
C GLU A 221 -2.66 -4.00 41.60
N THR A 222 -3.34 -4.46 40.57
CA THR A 222 -4.14 -3.57 39.73
C THR A 222 -5.48 -4.22 39.47
N ILE A 223 -6.48 -3.61 40.08
CA ILE A 223 -7.90 -3.88 39.99
C ILE A 223 -8.33 -3.68 38.53
N TYR A 224 -8.75 -4.76 37.86
CA TYR A 224 -9.64 -4.66 36.70
C TYR A 224 -10.85 -5.56 36.92
N GLY A 225 -12.00 -4.90 37.09
CA GLY A 225 -13.30 -5.53 37.26
C GLY A 225 -13.73 -6.24 35.97
N ALA A 226 -14.00 -7.55 36.10
CA ALA A 226 -14.62 -8.35 35.08
C ALA A 226 -16.15 -8.22 35.17
N ASN A 227 -16.77 -7.55 34.19
CA ASN A 227 -18.20 -7.67 33.94
C ASN A 227 -18.47 -9.01 33.22
N LYS A 228 -18.94 -10.01 33.97
CA LYS A 228 -19.60 -11.20 33.44
C LYS A 228 -21.04 -10.86 33.10
N ALA A 229 -21.37 -10.74 31.82
CA ALA A 229 -22.74 -10.81 31.34
C ALA A 229 -23.06 -12.27 31.00
N THR A 230 -23.76 -12.94 31.91
CA THR A 230 -24.49 -14.19 31.65
C THR A 230 -25.84 -13.84 31.03
N GLY A 231 -26.14 -14.41 29.86
CA GLY A 231 -27.46 -14.32 29.24
C GLY A 231 -27.75 -15.54 28.39
N LYS A 232 -28.28 -16.60 29.02
CA LYS A 232 -29.11 -17.60 28.35
C LYS A 232 -30.52 -17.02 28.23
N ASN A 233 -31.17 -17.21 27.09
CA ASN A 233 -32.53 -17.77 26.98
C ASN A 233 -32.93 -17.80 25.50
N GLY A 234 -33.40 -18.97 25.06
CA GLY A 234 -34.10 -19.10 23.78
C GLY A 234 -35.57 -18.76 23.92
N HIS A 235 -36.22 -18.43 22.82
CA HIS A 235 -37.62 -18.79 22.59
C HIS A 235 -37.93 -18.69 21.09
N ASP A 236 -38.45 -19.78 20.54
CA ASP A 236 -39.25 -19.80 19.32
C ASP A 236 -40.46 -18.88 19.48
N GLN A 237 -40.75 -18.05 18.48
CA GLN A 237 -42.13 -17.68 18.17
C GLN A 237 -42.24 -17.17 16.73
N LYS A 238 -43.11 -17.85 15.97
CA LYS A 238 -43.72 -17.40 14.73
C LYS A 238 -44.69 -16.24 15.02
N ASN A 239 -44.76 -15.28 14.10
CA ASN A 239 -45.91 -14.41 13.73
C ASN A 239 -45.45 -13.72 12.43
N GLU A 240 -46.01 -13.96 11.25
CA GLU A 240 -47.33 -13.57 10.72
C GLU A 240 -47.68 -12.09 10.94
N ASP A 241 -47.85 -11.44 9.77
CA ASP A 241 -48.64 -10.28 9.41
C ASP A 241 -48.21 -8.82 9.70
N SER A 242 -48.39 -8.07 8.60
CA SER A 242 -48.80 -6.67 8.44
C SER A 242 -47.83 -5.55 8.85
N ASP A 243 -47.41 -4.73 7.90
CA ASP A 243 -48.10 -3.45 7.64
C ASP A 243 -47.37 -2.62 6.57
N ASP A 244 -48.18 -2.06 5.67
CA ASP A 244 -47.83 -1.06 4.68
C ASP A 244 -47.25 0.20 5.35
N LEU A 245 -46.00 0.55 5.00
CA LEU A 245 -45.44 1.87 5.29
C LEU A 245 -45.18 2.63 3.98
N ASP A 246 -46.17 3.46 3.67
CA ASP A 246 -46.12 4.57 2.72
C ASP A 246 -44.95 5.51 3.08
N SER A 247 -43.94 5.57 2.20
CA SER A 247 -42.81 6.49 2.32
C SER A 247 -42.90 7.54 1.22
N SER A 248 -43.63 8.61 1.51
CA SER A 248 -43.55 9.86 0.75
C SER A 248 -42.19 10.52 1.00
N VAL A 249 -41.25 10.28 0.10
CA VAL A 249 -39.95 10.95 0.09
C VAL A 249 -40.14 12.38 -0.41
N ALA A 250 -40.08 13.34 0.51
CA ALA A 250 -40.04 14.76 0.18
C ALA A 250 -38.77 15.07 -0.64
N ALA A 251 -38.96 15.78 -1.76
CA ALA A 251 -37.87 16.19 -2.64
C ALA A 251 -36.91 17.18 -1.93
N PRO A 252 -35.59 17.09 -2.19
CA PRO A 252 -34.62 18.01 -1.60
C PRO A 252 -34.79 19.44 -2.14
N PRO A 253 -34.48 20.47 -1.32
CA PRO A 253 -34.59 21.86 -1.72
C PRO A 253 -33.58 22.23 -2.81
N THR A 254 -34.05 22.95 -3.82
CA THR A 254 -33.25 23.53 -4.91
C THR A 254 -32.16 24.47 -4.37
N PRO A 255 -30.90 24.36 -4.82
CA PRO A 255 -29.83 25.26 -4.40
C PRO A 255 -30.05 26.69 -4.93
N PRO A 256 -29.59 27.72 -4.19
CA PRO A 256 -29.73 29.11 -4.57
C PRO A 256 -28.89 29.43 -5.82
N LYS A 257 -29.45 30.26 -6.71
CA LYS A 257 -28.79 30.74 -7.92
C LYS A 257 -27.58 31.59 -7.55
N THR A 258 -26.40 31.18 -8.01
CA THR A 258 -25.16 31.94 -7.87
C THR A 258 -25.19 33.09 -8.89
N GLU A 259 -25.30 34.34 -8.40
CA GLU A 259 -25.10 35.53 -9.21
C GLU A 259 -23.61 35.74 -9.46
N ASN A 260 -23.22 35.77 -10.74
CA ASN A 260 -21.87 36.07 -11.19
C ASN A 260 -21.57 37.57 -10.98
N ILE A 261 -20.72 37.88 -10.01
CA ILE A 261 -20.09 39.20 -9.89
C ILE A 261 -18.79 39.17 -10.73
N ILE A 262 -18.85 39.73 -11.93
CA ILE A 262 -17.67 40.03 -12.74
C ILE A 262 -17.22 41.45 -12.36
N GLN A 263 -16.12 41.58 -11.60
CA GLN A 263 -15.38 42.83 -11.49
C GLN A 263 -14.26 42.85 -12.53
N ALA A 264 -14.40 43.75 -13.51
CA ALA A 264 -13.35 44.11 -14.46
C ALA A 264 -12.40 45.12 -13.81
N SER A 265 -11.12 44.77 -13.67
CA SER A 265 -10.06 45.71 -13.30
C SER A 265 -9.41 46.27 -14.57
N ALA A 266 -9.59 47.58 -14.79
CA ALA A 266 -8.94 48.33 -15.84
C ALA A 266 -7.45 48.53 -15.52
N VAL A 267 -6.59 48.21 -16.48
CA VAL A 267 -5.16 48.52 -16.48
C VAL A 267 -4.98 49.97 -16.93
N GLN A 268 -4.50 50.84 -16.04
CA GLN A 268 -3.94 52.13 -16.42
C GLN A 268 -2.45 51.96 -16.74
N LYS A 269 -2.08 52.28 -17.98
CA LYS A 269 -0.69 52.51 -18.39
C LYS A 269 -0.32 53.94 -18.02
N ASN A 270 0.81 54.11 -17.33
CA ASN A 270 1.70 55.27 -17.41
C ASN A 270 3.13 54.74 -17.38
#